data_AF-A0A931HNY0-F1
#
_entry.id   AF-A0A931HNY0-F1
#
_cell.length_a   1.000
_cell.length_b   1.000
_cell.length_c   1.000
_cell.angle_alpha   90.00
_cell.angle_beta   90.00
_cell.angle_gamma   90.00
#
_symmetry.space_group_name_H-M   'P 1'
#
loop_
_entity.id
_entity.type
_entity.pdbx_description
1 polymer ?
#
loop_
_entity_poly.entity_id
_entity_poly.type
_entity_poly.pdbx_seq_one_letter_code
_entity_poly.pdbx_strand_id
1 'polypeptide(L)'
;MEPNRRRAGPEAILGGRLLAFAGDGDIVGLSQYVTALVYGAAPGDASYDDVLEWVVTTIADVITDKIGPIVDSEVDGVTGFAVTLRTPDGIQLAIDDLPAPERHVWKAIAEVLDGDLPRAHGTLAPVEHGSEPGEQAHALIEAVSWLDRLLDLPALNGPYTVPE
;
A
#
# COMPACT_ATOMS: atom_id res chain seq x y z
N MET A 1 -31.81 7.44 -7.73
CA MET A 1 -30.88 6.68 -6.86
C MET A 1 -29.68 7.56 -6.63
N GLU A 2 -29.66 8.25 -5.49
CA GLU A 2 -28.46 8.99 -5.06
C GLU A 2 -27.37 7.98 -4.65
N PRO A 3 -26.09 8.23 -4.97
CA PRO A 3 -25.00 7.41 -4.49
C PRO A 3 -24.92 7.59 -2.98
N ASN A 4 -25.12 6.50 -2.25
CA ASN A 4 -24.93 6.41 -0.82
C ASN A 4 -23.46 6.72 -0.51
N ARG A 5 -23.15 7.98 -0.17
CA ARG A 5 -21.84 8.38 0.36
C ARG A 5 -21.66 7.66 1.70
N ARG A 6 -21.13 6.43 1.66
CA ARG A 6 -20.61 5.78 2.86
C ARG A 6 -19.58 6.76 3.44
N ARG A 7 -19.76 7.15 4.70
CA ARG A 7 -18.72 7.92 5.41
C ARG A 7 -17.45 7.09 5.38
N ALA A 8 -16.33 7.72 5.07
CA ALA A 8 -15.02 7.10 5.20
C ALA A 8 -14.86 6.61 6.65
N GLY A 9 -14.35 5.39 6.84
CA GLY A 9 -14.02 4.87 8.16
C GLY A 9 -12.89 5.67 8.82
N PRO A 10 -12.71 5.57 10.14
CA PRO A 10 -11.63 6.25 10.86
C PRO A 10 -10.24 6.03 10.23
N GLU A 11 -9.96 4.81 9.77
CA GLU A 11 -8.73 4.39 9.11
C GLU A 11 -8.50 5.13 7.79
N ALA A 12 -9.55 5.29 6.98
CA ALA A 12 -9.47 6.02 5.72
C ALA A 12 -9.29 7.53 5.93
N ILE A 13 -9.89 8.09 6.98
CA ILE A 13 -9.69 9.50 7.37
C ILE A 13 -8.23 9.72 7.80
N LEU A 14 -7.70 8.84 8.65
CA LEU A 14 -6.32 8.92 9.11
C LEU A 14 -5.32 8.70 7.97
N GLY A 15 -5.50 7.65 7.17
CA GLY A 15 -4.67 7.35 6.01
C GLY A 15 -4.67 8.48 4.98
N GLY A 16 -5.83 9.06 4.68
CA GLY A 16 -5.93 10.25 3.82
C GLY A 16 -5.20 11.48 4.39
N ARG A 17 -5.17 11.64 5.73
CA ARG A 17 -4.39 12.69 6.38
C ARG A 17 -2.89 12.44 6.28
N LEU A 18 -2.43 11.21 6.46
CA LEU A 18 -1.01 10.84 6.27
C LEU A 18 -0.58 11.12 4.82
N LEU A 19 -1.44 10.76 3.86
CA LEU A 19 -1.21 11.04 2.46
C LEU A 19 -1.13 12.55 2.16
N ALA A 20 -1.96 13.37 2.81
CA ALA A 20 -1.88 14.83 2.67
C ALA A 20 -0.53 15.38 3.16
N PHE A 21 0.00 14.88 4.29
CA PHE A 21 1.34 15.27 4.74
C PHE A 21 2.43 14.87 3.75
N ALA A 22 2.33 13.68 3.15
CA ALA A 22 3.28 13.22 2.13
C ALA A 22 3.25 14.12 0.88
N GLY A 23 2.06 14.39 0.34
CA GLY A 23 1.88 15.24 -0.85
C GLY A 23 2.28 16.70 -0.65
N ASP A 24 2.10 17.24 0.56
CA ASP A 24 2.55 18.59 0.93
C ASP A 24 4.07 18.66 1.21
N GLY A 25 4.77 17.51 1.25
CA GLY A 25 6.17 17.42 1.66
C GLY A 25 6.40 17.72 3.14
N ASP A 26 5.37 17.64 3.98
CA ASP A 26 5.46 17.85 5.44
C ASP A 26 5.96 16.59 6.16
N ILE A 27 7.26 16.34 6.01
CA ILE A 27 7.94 15.18 6.61
C ILE A 27 7.85 15.21 8.15
N VAL A 28 7.84 16.41 8.74
CA VAL A 28 7.77 16.57 10.21
C VAL A 28 6.38 16.18 10.71
N GLY A 29 5.33 16.70 10.07
CA GLY A 29 3.94 16.34 10.38
C GLY A 29 3.68 14.86 10.19
N LEU A 30 4.11 14.28 9.06
CA LEU A 30 4.00 12.86 8.78
C LEU A 30 4.67 12.01 9.88
N SER A 31 5.93 12.29 10.19
CA SER A 31 6.71 11.52 11.17
C SER A 31 6.10 11.59 12.57
N GLN A 32 5.68 12.79 13.01
CA GLN A 32 5.05 12.99 14.32
C GLN A 32 3.73 12.23 14.42
N TYR A 33 2.92 12.25 13.37
CA TYR A 33 1.60 11.64 13.37
C TYR A 33 1.68 10.11 13.32
N VAL A 34 2.57 9.57 12.48
CA VAL A 34 2.85 8.12 12.45
C VAL A 34 3.40 7.64 13.79
N THR A 35 4.33 8.39 14.39
CA THR A 35 4.84 8.07 15.74
C THR A 35 3.70 8.03 16.76
N ALA A 36 2.82 9.03 16.77
CA ALA A 36 1.68 9.04 17.68
C ALA A 36 0.77 7.80 17.47
N LEU A 37 0.56 7.38 16.22
CA LEU A 37 -0.26 6.21 15.89
C LEU A 37 0.37 4.92 16.42
N VAL A 38 1.66 4.72 16.17
CA VAL A 38 2.43 3.55 16.65
C VAL A 38 2.40 3.43 18.17
N TYR A 39 2.49 4.56 18.90
CA TYR A 39 2.42 4.56 20.36
C TYR A 39 0.98 4.60 20.92
N GLY A 40 -0.05 4.47 20.07
CA GLY A 40 -1.46 4.49 20.50
C GLY A 40 -1.91 5.84 21.07
N ALA A 41 -1.21 6.93 20.72
CA ALA A 41 -1.46 8.29 21.17
C ALA A 41 -2.10 9.18 20.09
N ALA A 42 -2.30 8.66 18.87
CA ALA A 42 -2.94 9.40 17.80
C ALA A 42 -4.43 9.69 18.12
N PRO A 43 -4.92 10.89 17.77
CA PRO A 43 -6.32 11.21 17.96
C PRO A 43 -7.18 10.49 16.91
N GLY A 44 -8.14 9.68 17.37
CA GLY A 44 -9.06 8.94 16.51
C GLY A 44 -9.42 7.59 17.10
N ASP A 45 -10.27 6.85 16.39
CA ASP A 45 -10.69 5.50 16.78
C ASP A 45 -9.97 4.41 15.98
N ALA A 46 -9.12 4.77 15.01
CA ALA A 46 -8.36 3.81 14.20
C ALA A 46 -6.99 3.52 14.82
N SER A 47 -6.64 2.24 14.80
CA SER A 47 -5.37 1.71 15.25
C SER A 47 -4.29 1.77 14.16
N TYR A 48 -3.05 1.42 14.51
CA TYR A 48 -1.95 1.33 13.54
C TYR A 48 -2.22 0.27 12.47
N ASP A 49 -2.68 -0.90 12.89
CA ASP A 49 -3.05 -2.04 12.06
C ASP A 49 -4.18 -1.67 11.09
N ASP A 50 -5.26 -1.04 11.57
CA ASP A 50 -6.35 -0.59 10.69
C ASP A 50 -5.85 0.36 9.59
N VAL A 51 -4.96 1.29 9.94
CA VAL A 51 -4.42 2.26 8.98
C VAL A 51 -3.44 1.60 8.01
N LEU A 52 -2.58 0.70 8.48
CA LEU A 52 -1.64 -0.02 7.62
C LEU A 52 -2.39 -0.90 6.60
N GLU A 53 -3.40 -1.64 7.07
CA GLU A 53 -4.28 -2.43 6.20
C GLU A 53 -4.97 -1.54 5.16
N TRP A 54 -5.52 -0.40 5.59
CA TRP A 54 -6.15 0.56 4.68
C TRP A 54 -5.17 1.09 3.62
N VAL A 55 -3.93 1.41 4.00
CA VAL A 55 -2.91 1.88 3.04
C VAL A 55 -2.57 0.78 2.04
N VAL A 56 -2.34 -0.46 2.51
CA VAL A 56 -2.01 -1.62 1.65
C VAL A 56 -3.12 -1.91 0.64
N THR A 57 -4.37 -1.94 1.11
CA THR A 57 -5.53 -2.15 0.24
C THR A 57 -5.72 -1.01 -0.76
N THR A 58 -5.53 0.24 -0.32
CA THR A 58 -5.61 1.40 -1.20
C THR A 58 -4.51 1.39 -2.26
N ILE A 59 -3.29 0.95 -1.94
CA ILE A 59 -2.23 0.78 -2.93
C ILE A 59 -2.65 -0.24 -3.99
N ALA A 60 -3.18 -1.40 -3.58
CA ALA A 60 -3.64 -2.42 -4.51
C ALA A 60 -4.80 -1.91 -5.40
N ASP A 61 -5.74 -1.16 -4.83
CA ASP A 61 -6.83 -0.52 -5.58
C ASP A 61 -6.30 0.48 -6.62
N VAL A 62 -5.32 1.32 -6.24
CA VAL A 62 -4.71 2.30 -7.15
C VAL A 62 -3.92 1.62 -8.26
N ILE A 63 -3.19 0.54 -7.97
CA ILE A 63 -2.52 -0.28 -8.98
C ILE A 63 -3.54 -0.86 -9.95
N THR A 64 -4.64 -1.41 -9.43
CA THR A 64 -5.73 -1.97 -10.23
C THR A 64 -6.36 -0.92 -11.14
N ASP A 65 -6.63 0.28 -10.62
CA ASP A 65 -7.26 1.37 -11.37
C ASP A 65 -6.32 1.94 -12.45
N LYS A 66 -5.01 2.01 -12.18
CA LYS A 66 -4.02 2.59 -13.12
C LYS A 66 -3.53 1.63 -14.17
N ILE A 67 -3.34 0.35 -13.85
CA ILE A 67 -2.76 -0.64 -14.76
C ILE A 67 -3.85 -1.45 -15.44
N GLY A 68 -5.01 -1.62 -14.79
CA GLY A 68 -6.00 -2.61 -15.17
C GLY A 68 -5.51 -4.04 -14.89
N PRO A 69 -6.41 -5.02 -14.91
CA PRO A 69 -6.03 -6.43 -14.86
C PRO A 69 -5.18 -6.79 -16.08
N ILE A 70 -4.10 -7.56 -15.92
CA ILE A 70 -3.42 -8.15 -17.09
C ILE A 70 -4.30 -9.28 -17.59
N VAL A 71 -4.99 -9.02 -18.68
CA VAL A 71 -5.78 -10.00 -19.43
C VAL A 71 -4.90 -10.55 -20.55
N ASP A 72 -3.84 -11.29 -20.20
CA ASP A 72 -3.25 -12.29 -21.11
C ASP A 72 -2.15 -13.09 -20.40
N SER A 73 -2.52 -14.27 -19.92
CA SER A 73 -2.05 -15.48 -20.60
C SER A 73 -3.13 -16.55 -20.47
N GLU A 74 -3.43 -17.24 -21.56
CA GLU A 74 -4.26 -18.46 -21.64
C GLU A 74 -3.64 -19.64 -20.86
N VAL A 75 -3.15 -19.40 -19.64
CA VAL A 75 -2.68 -20.39 -18.69
C VAL A 75 -3.41 -20.11 -17.38
N ASP A 76 -4.45 -20.90 -17.12
CA ASP A 76 -5.13 -21.05 -15.82
C ASP A 76 -6.06 -19.94 -15.30
N GLY A 77 -6.49 -18.97 -16.10
CA GLY A 77 -7.65 -18.12 -15.73
C GLY A 77 -7.44 -17.26 -14.48
N VAL A 78 -6.19 -17.03 -14.09
CA VAL A 78 -5.81 -16.11 -13.02
C VAL A 78 -5.48 -14.77 -13.66
N THR A 79 -6.23 -13.74 -13.30
CA THR A 79 -5.87 -12.35 -13.58
C THR A 79 -4.58 -12.04 -12.83
N GLY A 80 -3.50 -11.71 -13.55
CA GLY A 80 -2.22 -11.34 -12.94
C GLY A 80 -2.01 -9.83 -12.93
N PHE A 81 -1.19 -9.35 -12.00
CA PHE A 81 -0.62 -8.00 -12.03
C PHE A 81 0.91 -8.09 -12.13
N ALA A 82 1.50 -7.49 -13.16
CA ALA A 82 2.95 -7.46 -13.34
C ALA A 82 3.54 -6.23 -12.65
N VAL A 83 3.57 -6.23 -11.32
CA VAL A 83 4.26 -5.19 -10.55
C VAL A 83 5.73 -5.58 -10.43
N THR A 84 6.61 -4.80 -11.06
CA THR A 84 8.07 -4.99 -10.95
C THR A 84 8.66 -3.87 -10.10
N LEU A 85 9.36 -4.23 -9.02
CA LEU A 85 10.15 -3.28 -8.24
C LEU A 85 11.49 -3.06 -8.91
N ARG A 86 11.94 -1.81 -8.98
CA ARG A 86 13.25 -1.44 -9.53
C ARG A 86 13.98 -0.49 -8.58
N THR A 87 15.28 -0.66 -8.46
CA THR A 87 16.15 0.32 -7.80
C THR A 87 16.22 1.62 -8.62
N PRO A 88 16.71 2.73 -8.04
CA PRO A 88 16.96 3.96 -8.80
C PRO A 88 17.88 3.76 -10.02
N ASP A 89 18.78 2.78 -9.97
CA ASP A 89 19.68 2.41 -11.07
C ASP A 89 19.01 1.50 -12.13
N GLY A 90 17.71 1.22 -11.99
CA GLY A 90 16.91 0.42 -12.92
C GLY A 90 17.04 -1.09 -12.74
N ILE A 91 17.72 -1.57 -11.69
CA ILE A 91 17.88 -2.99 -11.41
C ILE A 91 16.56 -3.53 -10.88
N GLN A 92 16.04 -4.59 -11.51
CA GLN A 92 14.86 -5.30 -11.04
C GLN A 92 15.14 -5.99 -9.71
N LEU A 93 14.23 -5.83 -8.75
CA LEU A 93 14.30 -6.41 -7.42
C LEU A 93 13.11 -7.34 -7.21
N ALA A 94 13.35 -8.57 -6.75
CA ALA A 94 12.26 -9.44 -6.32
C ALA A 94 11.71 -8.97 -4.97
N ILE A 95 10.41 -9.15 -4.72
CA ILE A 95 9.80 -8.79 -3.43
C ILE A 95 10.52 -9.48 -2.27
N ASP A 96 10.95 -10.74 -2.45
CA ASP A 96 11.68 -11.51 -1.44
C ASP A 96 13.06 -10.92 -1.05
N ASP A 97 13.65 -10.14 -1.95
CA ASP A 97 14.95 -9.49 -1.74
C ASP A 97 14.84 -8.15 -1.00
N LEU A 98 13.62 -7.63 -0.78
CA LEU A 98 13.42 -6.46 0.04
C LEU A 98 13.82 -6.73 1.51
N PRO A 99 14.36 -5.73 2.21
CA PRO A 99 14.50 -5.79 3.65
C PRO A 99 13.13 -5.87 4.34
N ALA A 100 13.12 -6.37 5.58
CA ALA A 100 11.99 -6.14 6.46
C ALA A 100 12.10 -4.71 7.05
N PRO A 101 10.99 -3.99 7.23
CA PRO A 101 9.60 -4.46 7.11
C PRO A 101 8.98 -4.41 5.70
N GLU A 102 9.61 -3.72 4.74
CA GLU A 102 9.07 -3.41 3.41
C GLU A 102 8.64 -4.66 2.62
N ARG A 103 9.39 -5.75 2.75
CA ARG A 103 9.06 -7.04 2.16
C ARG A 103 7.68 -7.54 2.54
N HIS A 104 7.30 -7.39 3.81
CA HIS A 104 6.00 -7.86 4.29
C HIS A 104 4.86 -7.00 3.70
N VAL A 105 5.07 -5.68 3.65
CA VAL A 105 4.11 -4.75 3.05
C VAL A 105 3.90 -5.05 1.56
N TRP A 106 4.97 -5.24 0.79
CA TRP A 106 4.87 -5.55 -0.64
C TRP A 106 4.25 -6.93 -0.92
N LYS A 107 4.54 -7.94 -0.08
CA LYS A 107 3.86 -9.24 -0.19
C LYS A 107 2.37 -9.12 0.08
N ALA A 108 1.98 -8.37 1.09
CA ALA A 108 0.57 -8.14 1.40
C ALA A 108 -0.14 -7.41 0.24
N ILE A 109 0.48 -6.38 -0.35
CA ILE A 109 -0.05 -5.71 -1.55
C ILE A 109 -0.27 -6.72 -2.69
N ALA A 110 0.71 -7.58 -2.97
CA ALA A 110 0.58 -8.61 -4.01
C ALA A 110 -0.55 -9.60 -3.70
N GLU A 111 -0.71 -10.01 -2.45
CA GLU A 111 -1.77 -10.92 -2.01
C GLU A 111 -3.16 -10.25 -2.10
N VAL A 112 -3.27 -8.94 -1.83
CA VAL A 112 -4.52 -8.18 -2.07
C VAL A 112 -4.82 -8.10 -3.57
N LEU A 113 -3.81 -7.86 -4.42
CA LEU A 113 -3.96 -7.86 -5.87
C LEU A 113 -4.44 -9.23 -6.40
N ASP A 114 -3.98 -10.32 -5.80
CA ASP A 114 -4.45 -11.69 -6.09
C ASP A 114 -5.87 -11.98 -5.51
N GLY A 115 -6.45 -11.05 -4.76
CA GLY A 115 -7.76 -11.19 -4.13
C GLY A 115 -7.76 -11.99 -2.82
N ASP A 116 -6.59 -12.25 -2.22
CA ASP A 116 -6.41 -13.06 -1.01
C ASP A 116 -6.17 -12.18 0.23
N LEU A 117 -7.21 -11.44 0.64
CA LEU A 117 -7.20 -10.60 1.85
C LEU A 117 -6.79 -11.37 3.13
N PRO A 118 -7.31 -12.57 3.42
CA PRO A 118 -6.91 -13.31 4.62
C PRO A 118 -5.41 -13.61 4.68
N ARG A 119 -4.80 -13.90 3.52
CA ARG A 119 -3.36 -14.12 3.44
C ARG A 119 -2.58 -12.83 3.62
N ALA A 120 -3.04 -11.72 3.02
CA ALA A 120 -2.46 -10.40 3.20
C ALA A 120 -2.41 -10.00 4.70
N HIS A 121 -3.49 -10.24 5.46
CA HIS A 121 -3.50 -10.03 6.92
C HIS A 121 -2.45 -10.86 7.64
N GLY A 122 -2.35 -12.16 7.31
CA GLY A 122 -1.33 -13.04 7.89
C GLY A 122 0.11 -12.58 7.58
N THR A 123 0.32 -12.00 6.40
CA THR A 123 1.60 -11.46 5.95
C THR A 123 1.97 -10.13 6.62
N LEU A 124 0.98 -9.32 7.00
CA LEU A 124 1.18 -8.05 7.73
C LEU A 124 1.39 -8.24 9.24
N ALA A 125 0.89 -9.32 9.83
CA ALA A 125 1.00 -9.57 11.27
C ALA A 125 2.43 -9.38 11.87
N PRO A 126 3.53 -9.77 11.18
CA PRO A 126 4.88 -9.48 11.65
C PRO A 126 5.20 -7.98 11.76
N VAL A 127 4.64 -7.13 10.89
CA VAL A 127 4.81 -5.67 10.95
C VAL A 127 3.90 -5.07 12.03
N GLU A 128 2.65 -5.52 12.11
CA GLU A 128 1.64 -5.01 13.04
C GLU A 128 1.95 -5.33 14.50
N HIS A 129 2.54 -6.49 14.76
CA HIS A 129 2.68 -7.00 16.14
C HIS A 129 4.08 -7.54 16.46
N GLY A 130 4.93 -7.78 15.45
CA GLY A 130 6.26 -8.35 15.63
C GLY A 130 7.41 -7.34 15.53
N SER A 131 7.15 -6.16 14.98
CA SER A 131 8.15 -5.12 14.75
C SER A 131 8.26 -4.13 15.91
N GLU A 132 9.47 -3.61 16.10
CA GLU A 132 9.70 -2.51 17.05
C GLU A 132 9.02 -1.22 16.56
N PRO A 133 8.62 -0.29 17.45
CA PRO A 133 7.92 0.94 17.08
C PRO A 133 8.59 1.76 15.95
N GLY A 134 9.93 1.76 15.91
CA GLY A 134 10.67 2.44 14.85
C GLY A 134 10.49 1.79 13.47
N GLU A 135 10.45 0.46 13.42
CA GLU A 135 10.20 -0.30 12.19
C GLU A 135 8.75 -0.15 11.74
N GLN A 136 7.79 -0.15 12.68
CA GLN A 136 6.39 0.10 12.39
C GLN A 136 6.17 1.49 11.77
N ALA A 137 6.80 2.50 12.36
CA ALA A 137 6.75 3.86 11.84
C ALA A 137 7.39 3.94 10.45
N HIS A 138 8.54 3.30 10.25
CA HIS A 138 9.22 3.27 8.97
C HIS A 138 8.35 2.62 7.88
N ALA A 139 7.78 1.44 8.17
CA ALA A 139 6.92 0.71 7.25
C ALA A 139 5.73 1.55 6.76
N LEU A 140 5.05 2.23 7.69
CA LEU A 140 3.88 3.03 7.35
C LEU A 140 4.26 4.29 6.56
N ILE A 141 5.36 4.96 6.92
CA ILE A 141 5.86 6.12 6.17
C ILE A 141 6.22 5.72 4.74
N GLU A 142 6.94 4.60 4.55
CA GLU A 142 7.30 4.10 3.22
C GLU A 142 6.06 3.70 2.41
N ALA A 143 5.11 2.99 3.02
CA ALA A 143 3.86 2.60 2.36
C ALA A 143 3.06 3.82 1.88
N VAL A 144 2.88 4.83 2.75
CA VAL A 144 2.21 6.09 2.38
C VAL A 144 2.99 6.81 1.27
N SER A 145 4.32 6.79 1.30
CA SER A 145 5.15 7.39 0.26
C SER A 145 5.08 6.64 -1.07
N TRP A 146 4.82 5.32 -1.07
CA TRP A 146 4.54 4.59 -2.31
C TRP A 146 3.16 4.94 -2.85
N LEU A 147 2.15 5.03 -1.99
CA LEU A 147 0.80 5.43 -2.39
C LEU A 147 0.79 6.83 -3.04
N ASP A 148 1.45 7.80 -2.42
CA ASP A 148 1.61 9.17 -2.94
C ASP A 148 2.22 9.15 -4.36
N ARG A 149 3.36 8.48 -4.52
CA ARG A 149 4.03 8.35 -5.82
C ARG A 149 3.19 7.62 -6.86
N LEU A 150 2.46 6.57 -6.46
CA LEU A 150 1.58 5.83 -7.35
C LEU A 150 0.45 6.73 -7.85
N LEU A 151 -0.16 7.53 -6.98
CA LEU A 151 -1.22 8.47 -7.33
C LEU A 151 -0.78 9.50 -8.37
N ASP A 152 0.47 9.94 -8.32
CA ASP A 152 1.07 10.86 -9.30
C ASP A 152 1.34 10.23 -10.67
N LEU A 153 1.40 8.90 -10.78
CA LEU A 153 1.60 8.23 -12.07
C LEU A 153 0.37 8.37 -12.97
N PRO A 154 0.52 8.60 -14.28
CA PRO A 154 -0.61 8.53 -15.20
C PRO A 154 -1.16 7.10 -15.27
N ALA A 155 -2.48 6.96 -15.44
CA ALA A 155 -3.08 5.66 -15.76
C ALA A 155 -2.57 5.17 -17.12
N LEU A 156 -2.30 3.87 -17.24
CA LEU A 156 -1.93 3.23 -18.49
C LEU A 156 -3.19 3.10 -19.35
N ASN A 157 -3.29 3.94 -20.37
CA ASN A 157 -4.39 3.85 -21.33
C ASN A 157 -4.10 2.73 -22.34
N GLY A 158 -4.70 1.55 -22.13
CA GLY A 158 -4.73 0.45 -23.11
C GLY A 158 -4.23 -0.88 -22.56
N PRO A 159 -4.56 -2.02 -23.21
CA PRO A 159 -4.06 -3.33 -22.78
C PRO A 159 -2.53 -3.31 -22.81
N TYR A 160 -1.91 -3.58 -21.66
CA TYR A 160 -0.48 -3.63 -21.54
C TYR A 160 0.04 -4.89 -22.25
N THR A 161 0.54 -4.73 -23.48
CA THR A 161 1.26 -5.79 -24.17
C THR A 161 2.68 -5.83 -23.61
N VAL A 162 3.03 -6.91 -22.92
CA VAL A 162 4.42 -7.18 -22.51
C VAL A 162 5.29 -7.22 -23.79
N PRO A 163 6.36 -6.41 -23.90
CA PRO A 163 7.27 -6.51 -25.04
C PRO A 163 7.97 -7.88 -25.04
N GLU A 164 8.02 -8.53 -26.21
CA GLU A 164 8.79 -9.77 -26.45
C GLU A 164 10.29 -9.62 -26.14
#